data_AF-A0A954GTP9-F1
#
_entry.id   AF-A0A954GTP9-F1
#
_cell.length_a   1.000
_cell.length_b   1.000
_cell.length_c   1.000
_cell.angle_alpha   90.00
_cell.angle_beta   90.00
_cell.angle_gamma   90.00
#
_symmetry.space_group_name_H-M   'P 1'
#
loop_
_entity.id
_entity.type
_entity.pdbx_description
1 polymer ?
#
loop_
_entity_poly.entity_id
_entity_poly.type
_entity_poly.pdbx_seq_one_letter_code
_entity_poly.pdbx_strand_id
1 'polypeptide(L)'
;AFSMTTAYRWHITDPVIFEKSLRMEIEHKGVIFNEDGTIKSGFEERPDDFSSVALWYQTEPHKPYPALPPAKDRLYVDWSKIVEVDQALDTVTATSGPLSRQEGGQWTGGGQVFWQPAEEGQSFEVAVDAAEGGEYELVLLMTRSFDYGNYEVSLDGKKIGGPLDLYTASVTTEEFHLRTGHVDAGKHMLRFENRGKNHESTGYFFGLDGYLLNPLN
;
A
#
# COMPACT_ATOMS: atom_id res chain seq x y z
N ALA A 1 -11.57 24.81 0.19
CA ALA A 1 -11.59 24.94 -1.28
C ALA A 1 -10.27 24.41 -1.80
N PHE A 2 -10.27 23.25 -2.46
CA PHE A 2 -9.05 22.71 -3.06
C PHE A 2 -8.72 23.56 -4.28
N SER A 3 -7.59 24.26 -4.25
CA SER A 3 -7.07 24.97 -5.42
C SER A 3 -6.44 23.94 -6.35
N MET A 4 -7.13 23.57 -7.42
CA MET A 4 -6.50 22.84 -8.53
C MET A 4 -5.75 23.85 -9.40
N THR A 5 -4.44 23.97 -9.17
CA THR A 5 -3.58 24.80 -10.02
C THR A 5 -3.00 23.94 -11.12
N THR A 6 -3.35 24.22 -12.37
CA THR A 6 -2.64 23.67 -13.54
C THR A 6 -1.69 24.74 -14.07
N ALA A 7 -0.38 24.49 -13.99
CA ALA A 7 0.63 25.37 -14.55
C ALA A 7 1.32 24.68 -15.73
N TYR A 8 1.12 25.19 -16.93
CA TYR A 8 1.88 24.76 -18.11
C TYR A 8 3.05 25.70 -18.31
N ARG A 9 4.28 25.16 -18.28
CA ARG A 9 5.50 25.92 -18.57
C ARG A 9 6.18 25.34 -19.80
N TRP A 10 6.04 26.02 -20.93
CA TRP A 10 6.81 25.73 -22.13
C TRP A 10 8.23 26.26 -21.92
N HIS A 11 9.17 25.38 -21.60
CA HIS A 11 10.58 25.67 -21.79
C HIS A 11 10.98 25.15 -23.16
N ILE A 12 10.87 26.00 -24.19
CA ILE A 12 11.62 25.82 -25.43
C ILE A 12 13.04 26.30 -25.13
N THR A 13 13.79 25.55 -24.32
CA THR A 13 15.22 25.81 -24.12
C THR A 13 16.02 25.15 -25.23
N ASP A 14 17.26 25.61 -25.39
CA ASP A 14 18.27 24.99 -26.24
C ASP A 14 18.36 23.47 -26.00
N PRO A 15 18.67 22.66 -27.03
CA PRO A 15 18.76 21.21 -26.90
C PRO A 15 19.86 20.83 -25.89
N VAL A 16 19.55 19.92 -24.98
CA VAL A 16 20.56 19.28 -24.12
C VAL A 16 21.23 18.17 -24.93
N ILE A 17 22.39 18.46 -25.51
CA ILE A 17 23.15 17.54 -26.35
C ILE A 17 23.93 16.54 -25.47
N PHE A 18 23.86 15.25 -25.79
CA PHE A 18 24.64 14.19 -25.14
C PHE A 18 25.04 13.11 -26.17
N GLU A 19 26.14 12.40 -25.94
CA GLU A 19 26.63 11.36 -26.87
C GLU A 19 26.27 9.92 -26.44
N LYS A 20 26.13 9.66 -25.14
CA LYS A 20 25.94 8.30 -24.61
C LYS A 20 24.74 8.16 -23.68
N SER A 21 24.63 9.02 -22.68
CA SER A 21 23.54 8.96 -21.71
C SER A 21 23.20 10.35 -21.17
N LEU A 22 21.95 10.50 -20.74
CA LEU A 22 21.42 11.65 -20.04
C LEU A 22 20.76 11.15 -18.76
N ARG A 23 21.02 11.82 -17.63
CA ARG A 23 20.33 11.58 -16.35
C ARG A 23 19.64 12.88 -15.94
N MET A 24 18.37 12.76 -15.58
CA MET A 24 17.57 13.85 -15.03
C MET A 24 17.12 13.44 -13.63
N GLU A 25 17.20 14.38 -12.70
CA GLU A 25 16.67 14.24 -11.34
C GLU A 25 15.73 15.42 -11.07
N ILE A 26 14.64 15.16 -10.37
CA ILE A 26 13.67 16.17 -9.97
C ILE A 26 13.76 16.27 -8.45
N GLU A 27 14.05 17.47 -7.93
CA GLU A 27 13.95 17.74 -6.50
C GLU A 27 12.48 17.92 -6.14
N HIS A 28 12.03 17.21 -5.11
CA HIS A 28 10.63 17.15 -4.67
C HIS A 28 10.44 17.68 -3.24
N LYS A 29 11.38 18.49 -2.74
CA LYS A 29 11.24 19.19 -1.47
C LYS A 29 10.44 20.48 -1.63
N GLY A 30 9.73 20.88 -0.58
CA GLY A 30 9.02 22.15 -0.61
C GLY A 30 8.45 22.59 0.73
N VAL A 31 7.47 23.49 0.65
CA VAL A 31 6.84 24.09 1.83
C VAL A 31 5.91 23.07 2.51
N ILE A 32 6.09 22.88 3.81
CA ILE A 32 5.21 22.09 4.69
C ILE A 32 4.62 22.99 5.76
N PHE A 33 3.40 22.70 6.18
CA PHE A 33 2.64 23.48 7.15
C PHE A 33 2.46 22.68 8.45
N ASN A 34 2.40 23.38 9.58
CA ASN A 34 1.92 22.83 10.84
C ASN A 34 0.39 22.69 10.80
N GLU A 35 -0.19 21.99 11.77
CA GLU A 35 -1.65 21.82 11.88
C GLU A 35 -2.41 23.16 12.00
N ASP A 36 -1.78 24.19 12.56
CA ASP A 36 -2.33 25.54 12.67
C ASP A 36 -2.23 26.38 11.38
N GLY A 37 -1.69 25.79 10.30
CA GLY A 37 -1.51 26.43 9.00
C GLY A 37 -0.28 27.33 8.89
N THR A 38 0.56 27.43 9.92
CA THR A 38 1.84 28.14 9.84
C THR A 38 2.87 27.33 9.06
N ILE A 39 3.82 28.00 8.40
CA ILE A 39 4.90 27.31 7.68
C ILE A 39 5.82 26.63 8.68
N LYS A 40 5.96 25.31 8.56
CA LYS A 40 6.92 24.49 9.31
C LYS A 40 8.32 24.59 8.70
N SER A 41 8.43 24.36 7.39
CA SER A 41 9.69 24.37 6.65
C SER A 41 9.42 24.69 5.18
N GLY A 42 10.40 25.28 4.49
CA GLY A 42 10.36 25.54 3.04
C GLY A 42 11.10 24.51 2.19
N PHE A 43 11.77 23.54 2.82
CA PHE A 43 12.67 22.60 2.16
C PHE A 43 12.64 21.23 2.86
N GLU A 44 11.44 20.74 3.16
CA GLU A 44 11.22 19.39 3.67
C GLU A 44 10.61 18.49 2.59
N GLU A 45 10.72 17.18 2.85
CA GLU A 45 10.21 16.12 1.98
C GLU A 45 8.68 16.16 1.93
N ARG A 46 8.10 16.27 0.73
CA ARG A 46 6.64 16.42 0.56
C ARG A 46 6.01 15.09 0.13
N PRO A 47 4.84 14.72 0.68
CA PRO A 47 4.11 13.53 0.27
C PRO A 47 3.30 13.81 -1.01
N ASP A 48 3.92 14.39 -2.03
CA ASP A 48 3.28 14.66 -3.32
C ASP A 48 3.51 13.47 -4.27
N ASP A 49 2.48 13.08 -5.02
CA ASP A 49 2.62 12.08 -6.09
C ASP A 49 3.13 12.74 -7.38
N PHE A 50 4.21 12.20 -7.95
CA PHE A 50 4.80 12.69 -9.20
C PHE A 50 4.64 11.67 -10.34
N SER A 51 4.30 12.16 -11.53
CA SER A 51 4.40 11.39 -12.77
C SER A 51 5.12 12.22 -13.84
N SER A 52 5.93 11.55 -14.67
CA SER A 52 6.67 12.18 -15.75
C SER A 52 6.67 11.29 -16.99
N VAL A 53 6.76 11.91 -18.17
CA VAL A 53 6.83 11.21 -19.46
C VAL A 53 8.04 11.71 -20.23
N ALA A 54 8.83 10.78 -20.76
CA ALA A 54 9.91 11.06 -21.71
C ALA A 54 9.51 10.52 -23.09
N LEU A 55 9.58 11.38 -24.11
CA LEU A 55 9.35 11.00 -25.49
C LEU A 55 10.70 10.78 -26.17
N TRP A 56 10.93 9.59 -26.72
CA TRP A 56 12.15 9.24 -27.45
C TRP A 56 11.82 8.89 -28.89
N TYR A 57 12.48 9.57 -29.83
CA TYR A 57 12.33 9.30 -31.26
C TYR A 57 13.57 8.55 -31.74
N GLN A 58 13.38 7.35 -32.28
CA GLN A 58 14.45 6.50 -32.82
C GLN A 58 14.04 5.93 -34.18
N THR A 59 15.00 5.77 -35.09
CA THR A 59 14.79 5.02 -36.33
C THR A 59 14.83 3.52 -36.08
N GLU A 60 13.97 2.78 -36.77
CA GLU A 60 13.95 1.31 -36.71
C GLU A 60 15.16 0.68 -37.44
N PRO A 61 15.57 -0.56 -37.04
CA PRO A 61 15.06 -1.34 -35.92
C PRO A 61 15.73 -0.96 -34.59
N HIS A 62 14.94 -0.92 -33.52
CA HIS A 62 15.45 -0.77 -32.15
C HIS A 62 15.32 -2.10 -31.38
N LYS A 63 15.97 -2.19 -30.22
CA LYS A 63 15.80 -3.33 -29.32
C LYS A 63 14.31 -3.45 -28.90
N PRO A 64 13.69 -4.64 -28.91
CA PRO A 64 12.33 -4.80 -28.41
C PRO A 64 12.23 -4.35 -26.95
N TYR A 65 11.20 -3.56 -26.65
CA TYR A 65 10.87 -3.19 -25.27
C TYR A 65 10.12 -4.33 -24.58
N PRO A 66 10.18 -4.42 -23.23
CA PRO A 66 9.22 -5.21 -22.48
C PRO A 66 7.79 -4.79 -22.83
N ALA A 67 6.85 -5.73 -22.77
CA ALA A 67 5.44 -5.41 -22.94
C ALA A 67 5.03 -4.39 -21.86
N LEU A 68 4.32 -3.33 -22.27
CA LEU A 68 3.71 -2.42 -21.31
C LEU A 68 2.69 -3.18 -20.46
N PRO A 69 2.60 -2.90 -19.15
CA PRO A 69 1.49 -3.39 -18.36
C PRO A 69 0.15 -2.98 -19.00
N PRO A 70 -0.89 -3.84 -18.93
CA PRO A 70 -2.25 -3.49 -19.31
C PRO A 70 -2.69 -2.13 -18.75
N ALA A 71 -3.61 -1.44 -19.43
CA ALA A 71 -4.01 -0.09 -19.03
C ALA A 71 -4.58 -0.02 -17.61
N LYS A 72 -5.26 -1.07 -17.16
CA LYS A 72 -5.88 -1.15 -15.82
C LYS A 72 -4.85 -1.31 -14.70
N ASP A 73 -3.80 -2.11 -14.92
CA ASP A 73 -2.63 -2.22 -14.04
C ASP A 73 -1.85 -0.90 -13.86
N ARG A 74 -2.20 0.14 -14.64
CA ARG A 74 -1.58 1.48 -14.59
C ARG A 74 -2.52 2.55 -14.02
N LEU A 75 -3.72 2.18 -13.59
CA LEU A 75 -4.65 3.10 -12.95
C LEU A 75 -4.36 3.22 -11.47
N TYR A 76 -4.57 4.41 -10.93
CA TYR A 76 -4.47 4.66 -9.51
C TYR A 76 -5.59 3.94 -8.76
N VAL A 77 -5.28 3.50 -7.54
CA VAL A 77 -6.19 2.77 -6.67
C VAL A 77 -7.34 3.68 -6.23
N ASP A 78 -8.59 3.23 -6.42
CA ASP A 78 -9.77 3.98 -5.99
C ASP A 78 -10.01 3.79 -4.49
N TRP A 79 -9.38 4.64 -3.68
CA TRP A 79 -9.50 4.62 -2.21
C TRP A 79 -10.91 4.83 -1.68
N SER A 80 -11.86 5.29 -2.49
CA SER A 80 -13.27 5.38 -2.06
C SER A 80 -13.92 4.01 -1.84
N LYS A 81 -13.28 2.93 -2.33
CA LYS A 81 -13.76 1.55 -2.22
C LYS A 81 -13.08 0.76 -1.09
N ILE A 82 -12.26 1.41 -0.27
CA ILE A 82 -11.62 0.73 0.84
C ILE A 82 -12.67 0.11 1.77
N VAL A 83 -12.42 -1.12 2.19
CA VAL A 83 -13.17 -1.77 3.26
C VAL A 83 -12.40 -1.56 4.55
N GLU A 84 -12.94 -0.70 5.42
CA GLU A 84 -12.44 -0.46 6.77
C GLU A 84 -12.76 -1.68 7.64
N VAL A 85 -11.73 -2.43 8.06
CA VAL A 85 -11.95 -3.71 8.75
C VAL A 85 -12.45 -3.50 10.18
N ASP A 86 -12.15 -2.35 10.78
CA ASP A 86 -12.58 -1.99 12.12
C ASP A 86 -14.11 -1.86 12.25
N GLN A 87 -14.81 -1.59 11.14
CA GLN A 87 -16.27 -1.58 11.04
C GLN A 87 -16.88 -2.99 10.94
N ALA A 88 -16.07 -4.01 10.65
CA ALA A 88 -16.48 -5.39 10.43
C ALA A 88 -15.80 -6.37 11.40
N LEU A 89 -15.53 -5.93 12.64
CA LEU A 89 -14.88 -6.74 13.67
C LEU A 89 -15.56 -8.08 13.96
N ASP A 90 -16.88 -8.18 13.76
CA ASP A 90 -17.66 -9.41 13.90
C ASP A 90 -17.36 -10.45 12.81
N THR A 91 -16.77 -10.02 11.69
CA THR A 91 -16.32 -10.90 10.60
C THR A 91 -14.90 -11.40 10.77
N VAL A 92 -14.20 -10.90 11.79
CA VAL A 92 -12.82 -11.25 12.09
C VAL A 92 -12.77 -12.35 13.13
N THR A 93 -11.89 -13.33 12.93
CA THR A 93 -11.60 -14.35 13.94
C THR A 93 -10.09 -14.47 14.15
N ALA A 94 -9.70 -14.83 15.37
CA ALA A 94 -8.33 -15.14 15.69
C ALA A 94 -8.27 -16.40 16.55
N THR A 95 -7.20 -17.18 16.44
CA THR A 95 -7.04 -18.42 17.22
C THR A 95 -6.96 -18.17 18.72
N SER A 96 -6.37 -17.04 19.11
CA SER A 96 -6.05 -16.69 20.50
C SER A 96 -5.51 -15.26 20.57
N GLY A 97 -5.34 -14.74 21.79
CA GLY A 97 -4.83 -13.39 22.03
C GLY A 97 -5.94 -12.33 22.02
N PRO A 98 -5.72 -11.17 22.66
CA PRO A 98 -6.66 -10.06 22.61
C PRO A 98 -6.88 -9.58 21.17
N LEU A 99 -8.15 -9.44 20.79
CA LEU A 99 -8.62 -8.85 19.54
C LEU A 99 -9.57 -7.70 19.89
N SER A 100 -9.31 -6.52 19.35
CA SER A 100 -10.07 -5.32 19.68
C SER A 100 -10.02 -4.27 18.57
N ARG A 101 -10.99 -3.36 18.57
CA ARG A 101 -10.85 -2.07 17.89
C ARG A 101 -9.80 -1.22 18.61
N GLN A 102 -8.86 -0.64 17.89
CA GLN A 102 -8.03 0.44 18.40
C GLN A 102 -8.44 1.75 17.71
N GLU A 103 -8.94 2.71 18.49
CA GLU A 103 -9.42 4.00 17.98
C GLU A 103 -8.31 5.05 17.92
N GLY A 104 -8.47 6.03 17.03
CA GLY A 104 -7.58 7.18 16.88
C GLY A 104 -6.48 6.96 15.85
N GLY A 105 -5.32 7.58 16.04
CA GLY A 105 -4.14 7.36 15.19
C GLY A 105 -4.23 7.91 13.76
N GLN A 106 -3.46 7.29 12.87
CA GLN A 106 -3.27 7.67 11.47
C GLN A 106 -4.09 6.80 10.49
N TRP A 107 -5.07 6.06 11.01
CA TRP A 107 -5.84 5.05 10.29
C TRP A 107 -7.07 5.63 9.59
N THR A 108 -7.46 5.01 8.48
CA THR A 108 -8.73 5.30 7.81
C THR A 108 -9.91 4.95 8.73
N GLY A 109 -11.07 5.58 8.56
CA GLY A 109 -12.24 5.33 9.42
C GLY A 109 -12.12 5.71 10.90
N GLY A 110 -10.94 6.16 11.36
CA GLY A 110 -10.68 6.50 12.75
C GLY A 110 -10.31 5.31 13.64
N GLY A 111 -9.95 4.15 13.08
CA GLY A 111 -9.50 3.01 13.85
C GLY A 111 -8.93 1.86 13.02
N GLN A 112 -8.32 0.90 13.69
CA GLN A 112 -7.86 -0.35 13.09
C GLN A 112 -8.37 -1.55 13.89
N VAL A 113 -8.37 -2.73 13.26
CA VAL A 113 -8.43 -3.99 13.99
C VAL A 113 -7.05 -4.29 14.55
N PHE A 114 -6.96 -4.37 15.87
CA PHE A 114 -5.73 -4.61 16.60
C PHE A 114 -5.77 -5.98 17.27
N TRP A 115 -4.76 -6.79 16.96
CA TRP A 115 -4.63 -8.16 17.46
C TRP A 115 -3.25 -8.37 18.09
N GLN A 116 -3.24 -9.00 19.27
CA GLN A 116 -2.06 -9.20 20.09
C GLN A 116 -1.80 -10.71 20.32
N PRO A 117 -1.28 -11.44 19.33
CA PRO A 117 -0.89 -12.82 19.53
C PRO A 117 0.30 -12.92 20.49
N ALA A 118 0.34 -14.01 21.26
CA ALA A 118 1.36 -14.26 22.25
C ALA A 118 2.54 -15.07 21.70
N GLU A 119 2.32 -15.88 20.66
CA GLU A 119 3.30 -16.83 20.11
C GLU A 119 3.12 -17.07 18.61
N GLU A 120 4.16 -17.65 18.00
CA GLU A 120 4.18 -18.03 16.58
C GLU A 120 3.14 -19.11 16.26
N GLY A 121 2.69 -19.15 15.00
CA GLY A 121 1.69 -20.12 14.51
C GLY A 121 0.24 -19.73 14.79
N GLN A 122 0.00 -18.72 15.63
CA GLN A 122 -1.33 -18.14 15.81
C GLN A 122 -1.76 -17.39 14.55
N SER A 123 -3.07 -17.31 14.33
CA SER A 123 -3.61 -16.73 13.09
C SER A 123 -4.80 -15.82 13.29
N PHE A 124 -4.91 -14.89 12.36
CA PHE A 124 -6.01 -13.96 12.17
C PHE A 124 -6.68 -14.23 10.82
N GLU A 125 -8.00 -14.18 10.77
CA GLU A 125 -8.81 -14.40 9.58
C GLU A 125 -9.87 -13.32 9.44
N VAL A 126 -10.05 -12.83 8.23
CA VAL A 126 -11.09 -11.86 7.85
C VAL A 126 -11.72 -12.29 6.53
N ALA A 127 -13.05 -12.22 6.46
CA ALA A 127 -13.75 -12.47 5.21
C ALA A 127 -13.60 -11.27 4.26
N VAL A 128 -13.27 -11.55 3.00
CA VAL A 128 -13.24 -10.56 1.92
C VAL A 128 -14.26 -10.93 0.85
N ASP A 129 -14.88 -9.96 0.20
CA ASP A 129 -15.94 -10.20 -0.79
C ASP A 129 -15.51 -9.71 -2.18
N ALA A 130 -15.32 -10.65 -3.11
CA ALA A 130 -15.03 -10.36 -4.51
C ALA A 130 -16.35 -10.23 -5.28
N ALA A 131 -16.68 -9.00 -5.70
CA ALA A 131 -17.96 -8.74 -6.39
C ALA A 131 -18.12 -9.52 -7.70
N GLU A 132 -17.02 -9.82 -8.39
CA GLU A 132 -16.98 -10.57 -9.65
C GLU A 132 -15.84 -11.62 -9.61
N GLY A 133 -15.87 -12.60 -10.50
CA GLY A 133 -14.77 -13.54 -10.62
C GLY A 133 -13.62 -12.92 -11.44
N GLY A 134 -12.38 -13.05 -10.99
CA GLY A 134 -11.26 -12.40 -11.65
C GLY A 134 -9.94 -12.47 -10.91
N GLU A 135 -8.91 -11.83 -11.49
CA GLU A 135 -7.67 -11.56 -10.77
C GLU A 135 -7.74 -10.20 -10.10
N TYR A 136 -7.21 -10.11 -8.88
CA TYR A 136 -7.18 -8.88 -8.10
C TYR A 136 -5.75 -8.58 -7.62
N GLU A 137 -5.47 -7.30 -7.50
CA GLU A 137 -4.50 -6.79 -6.55
C GLU A 137 -5.21 -6.54 -5.23
N LEU A 138 -4.84 -7.31 -4.21
CA LEU A 138 -5.25 -7.09 -2.83
C LEU A 138 -4.29 -6.06 -2.23
N VAL A 139 -4.81 -4.86 -1.97
CA VAL A 139 -4.09 -3.82 -1.25
C VAL A 139 -4.49 -3.89 0.22
N LEU A 140 -3.50 -4.02 1.11
CA LEU A 140 -3.70 -4.04 2.55
C LEU A 140 -3.12 -2.76 3.14
N LEU A 141 -3.93 -2.03 3.93
CA LEU A 141 -3.44 -0.96 4.80
C LEU A 141 -3.13 -1.55 6.17
N MET A 142 -1.84 -1.61 6.47
CA MET A 142 -1.33 -2.31 7.63
C MET A 142 -0.51 -1.39 8.51
N THR A 143 -0.75 -1.46 9.81
CA THR A 143 0.12 -0.81 10.78
C THR A 143 1.42 -1.57 10.90
N ARG A 144 2.51 -0.82 10.96
CA ARG A 144 3.82 -1.29 11.33
C ARG A 144 4.28 -0.60 12.60
N SER A 145 4.93 -1.33 13.49
CA SER A 145 5.39 -0.79 14.78
C SER A 145 6.49 -1.66 15.39
N PHE A 146 7.09 -1.17 16.48
CA PHE A 146 8.25 -1.77 17.16
C PHE A 146 7.91 -3.08 17.88
N ASP A 147 6.63 -3.41 18.00
CA ASP A 147 6.07 -4.56 18.69
C ASP A 147 5.33 -5.52 17.74
N TYR A 148 5.46 -5.33 16.43
CA TYR A 148 4.70 -6.08 15.42
C TYR A 148 5.46 -7.31 14.87
N GLY A 149 4.68 -8.31 14.42
CA GLY A 149 5.17 -9.61 13.97
C GLY A 149 5.46 -9.70 12.46
N ASN A 150 5.85 -10.89 12.03
CA ASN A 150 5.99 -11.28 10.63
C ASN A 150 4.87 -12.24 10.24
N TYR A 151 4.17 -11.95 9.15
CA TYR A 151 2.93 -12.62 8.79
C TYR A 151 2.95 -13.22 7.39
N GLU A 152 2.63 -14.50 7.28
CA GLU A 152 2.35 -15.12 5.98
C GLU A 152 0.87 -14.95 5.64
N VAL A 153 0.59 -14.53 4.40
CA VAL A 153 -0.77 -14.27 3.91
C VAL A 153 -1.23 -15.39 2.99
N SER A 154 -2.46 -15.83 3.17
CA SER A 154 -3.14 -16.77 2.28
C SER A 154 -4.58 -16.37 2.03
N LEU A 155 -5.07 -16.65 0.83
CA LEU A 155 -6.46 -16.49 0.44
C LEU A 155 -7.02 -17.88 0.11
N ASP A 156 -8.07 -18.29 0.82
CA ASP A 156 -8.64 -19.64 0.77
C ASP A 156 -7.58 -20.76 0.93
N GLY A 157 -6.62 -20.53 1.82
CA GLY A 157 -5.52 -21.46 2.10
C GLY A 157 -4.40 -21.47 1.05
N LYS A 158 -4.52 -20.72 -0.05
CA LYS A 158 -3.45 -20.52 -1.03
C LYS A 158 -2.61 -19.32 -0.64
N LYS A 159 -1.30 -19.51 -0.45
CA LYS A 159 -0.37 -18.42 -0.15
C LYS A 159 -0.35 -17.38 -1.26
N ILE A 160 -0.38 -16.09 -0.88
CA ILE A 160 -0.30 -14.95 -1.79
C ILE A 160 0.82 -14.01 -1.33
N GLY A 161 1.68 -13.61 -2.27
CA GLY A 161 2.87 -12.80 -1.97
C GLY A 161 3.91 -13.48 -1.08
N GLY A 162 4.79 -12.66 -0.49
CA GLY A 162 5.79 -13.07 0.50
C GLY A 162 5.35 -12.72 1.93
N PRO A 163 6.10 -13.16 2.96
CA PRO A 163 5.82 -12.79 4.35
C PRO A 163 5.91 -11.28 4.55
N LEU A 164 4.97 -10.72 5.31
CA LEU A 164 4.90 -9.31 5.68
C LEU A 164 5.68 -9.09 6.98
N ASP A 165 6.85 -8.45 6.91
CA ASP A 165 7.53 -7.95 8.11
C ASP A 165 6.88 -6.63 8.52
N LEU A 166 6.06 -6.65 9.57
CA LEU A 166 5.35 -5.47 10.06
C LEU A 166 6.15 -4.69 11.12
N TYR A 167 7.42 -5.00 11.33
CA TYR A 167 8.27 -4.22 12.22
C TYR A 167 8.68 -2.87 11.59
N THR A 168 8.61 -1.81 12.40
CA THR A 168 9.29 -0.52 12.21
C THR A 168 9.65 0.07 13.57
N ALA A 169 10.69 0.91 13.69
CA ALA A 169 11.05 1.51 14.97
C ALA A 169 9.99 2.47 15.56
N SER A 170 9.10 2.98 14.71
CA SER A 170 7.99 3.88 15.07
C SER A 170 6.71 3.46 14.36
N VAL A 171 5.57 3.82 14.94
CA VAL A 171 4.25 3.49 14.38
C VAL A 171 4.05 4.21 13.04
N THR A 172 3.79 3.44 11.98
CA THR A 172 3.44 3.95 10.65
C THR A 172 2.35 3.07 10.04
N THR A 173 1.64 3.57 9.03
CA THR A 173 0.75 2.76 8.19
C THR A 173 1.37 2.64 6.80
N GLU A 174 1.38 1.43 6.25
CA GLU A 174 1.93 1.15 4.92
C GLU A 174 0.99 0.27 4.10
N GLU A 175 1.08 0.44 2.79
CA GLU A 175 0.38 -0.36 1.80
C GLU A 175 1.18 -1.62 1.46
N PHE A 176 0.49 -2.76 1.46
CA PHE A 176 1.03 -4.02 0.94
C PHE A 176 0.18 -4.49 -0.24
N HIS A 177 0.83 -4.64 -1.39
CA HIS A 177 0.18 -5.00 -2.65
C HIS A 177 0.45 -6.47 -2.99
N LEU A 178 -0.60 -7.28 -2.99
CA LEU A 178 -0.52 -8.73 -3.17
C LEU A 178 -1.37 -9.17 -4.37
N ARG A 179 -0.79 -9.91 -5.31
CA ARG A 179 -1.56 -10.54 -6.39
C ARG A 179 -2.28 -11.78 -5.89
N THR A 180 -3.60 -11.81 -6.03
CA THR A 180 -4.43 -12.95 -5.60
C THR A 180 -4.34 -14.14 -6.57
N GLY A 181 -4.08 -13.86 -7.85
CA GLY A 181 -4.45 -14.75 -8.95
C GLY A 181 -5.97 -14.83 -9.10
N HIS A 182 -6.47 -15.80 -9.86
CA HIS A 182 -7.91 -15.95 -10.06
C HIS A 182 -8.65 -16.33 -8.76
N VAL A 183 -9.74 -15.62 -8.47
CA VAL A 183 -10.73 -15.92 -7.44
C VAL A 183 -12.12 -15.90 -8.06
N ASP A 184 -13.02 -16.74 -7.53
CA ASP A 184 -14.43 -16.73 -7.92
C ASP A 184 -15.15 -15.49 -7.39
N ALA A 185 -16.40 -15.25 -7.81
CA ALA A 185 -17.21 -14.21 -7.18
C ALA A 185 -17.73 -14.69 -5.81
N GLY A 186 -17.71 -13.80 -4.82
CA GLY A 186 -18.28 -14.01 -3.49
C GLY A 186 -17.26 -13.92 -2.36
N LYS A 187 -17.58 -14.55 -1.23
CA LYS A 187 -16.79 -14.48 -0.01
C LYS A 187 -15.60 -15.43 -0.05
N HIS A 188 -14.43 -14.89 0.28
CA HIS A 188 -13.17 -15.60 0.42
C HIS A 188 -12.58 -15.35 1.82
N MET A 189 -11.76 -16.28 2.30
CA MET A 189 -11.12 -16.15 3.59
C MET A 189 -9.68 -15.68 3.44
N LEU A 190 -9.40 -14.46 3.90
CA LEU A 190 -8.05 -13.94 3.98
C LEU A 190 -7.48 -14.28 5.36
N ARG A 191 -6.38 -15.03 5.37
CA ARG A 191 -5.73 -15.54 6.58
C ARG A 191 -4.31 -15.01 6.69
N PHE A 192 -3.97 -14.51 7.87
CA PHE A 192 -2.64 -14.10 8.28
C PHE A 192 -2.14 -15.04 9.37
N GLU A 193 -1.04 -15.73 9.11
CA GLU A 193 -0.41 -16.64 10.07
C GLU A 193 0.89 -16.02 10.60
N ASN A 194 1.00 -15.90 11.93
CA ASN A 194 2.19 -15.41 12.59
C ASN A 194 3.36 -16.39 12.35
N ARG A 195 4.39 -15.95 11.64
CA ARG A 195 5.62 -16.71 11.34
C ARG A 195 6.83 -16.27 12.17
N GLY A 196 6.57 -15.56 13.27
CA GLY A 196 7.60 -15.01 14.12
C GLY A 196 7.65 -13.50 14.05
N LYS A 197 8.82 -12.93 14.29
CA LYS A 197 9.01 -11.48 14.31
C LYS A 197 10.43 -11.12 13.91
N ASN A 198 10.60 -9.86 13.52
CA ASN A 198 11.92 -9.28 13.39
C ASN A 198 12.67 -9.37 14.74
N HIS A 199 13.98 -9.61 14.73
CA HIS A 199 14.80 -9.70 15.94
C HIS A 199 14.77 -8.42 16.80
N GLU A 200 14.48 -7.27 16.21
CA GLU A 200 14.33 -6.00 16.93
C GLU A 200 12.91 -5.80 17.50
N SER A 201 11.94 -6.59 17.06
CA SER A 201 10.55 -6.45 17.49
C SER A 201 10.34 -7.01 18.90
N THR A 202 9.64 -6.24 19.74
CA THR A 202 9.33 -6.64 21.11
C THR A 202 8.16 -7.62 21.19
N GLY A 203 7.35 -7.73 20.14
CA GLY A 203 6.11 -8.51 20.14
C GLY A 203 5.76 -9.12 18.79
N TYR A 204 4.55 -9.66 18.72
CA TYR A 204 3.98 -10.22 17.49
C TYR A 204 2.74 -9.45 17.06
N PHE A 205 2.57 -8.20 17.45
CA PHE A 205 1.30 -7.51 17.21
C PHE A 205 0.96 -7.37 15.72
N PHE A 206 -0.32 -7.16 15.47
CA PHE A 206 -0.91 -7.08 14.15
C PHE A 206 -1.98 -6.00 14.16
N GLY A 207 -2.00 -5.21 13.10
CA GLY A 207 -2.88 -4.06 12.97
C GLY A 207 -3.33 -3.90 11.53
N LEU A 208 -4.59 -4.19 11.25
CA LEU A 208 -5.20 -4.08 9.93
C LEU A 208 -6.21 -2.94 9.95
N ASP A 209 -5.90 -1.89 9.21
CA ASP A 209 -6.76 -0.72 9.03
C ASP A 209 -7.87 -1.05 8.03
N GLY A 210 -7.46 -1.37 6.80
CA GLY A 210 -8.36 -1.62 5.69
C GLY A 210 -7.79 -2.55 4.63
N TYR A 211 -8.64 -2.99 3.72
CA TYR A 211 -8.21 -3.64 2.50
C TYR A 211 -9.00 -3.14 1.29
N LEU A 212 -8.43 -3.38 0.11
CA LEU A 212 -9.09 -3.18 -1.16
C LEU A 212 -8.81 -4.35 -2.10
N LEU A 213 -9.85 -4.83 -2.77
CA LEU A 213 -9.73 -5.71 -3.93
C LEU A 213 -9.82 -4.90 -5.21
N ASN A 214 -8.67 -4.60 -5.83
CA ASN A 214 -8.59 -3.89 -7.09
C ASN A 214 -8.56 -4.89 -8.28
N PRO A 215 -9.58 -4.93 -9.16
CA PRO A 215 -9.60 -5.86 -10.29
C PRO A 215 -8.45 -5.57 -11.29
N LEU A 216 -7.75 -6.61 -11.73
CA LEU A 216 -6.68 -6.54 -12.75
C LEU A 216 -7.19 -6.85 -14.17
N ASN A 217 -8.39 -7.43 -14.29
CA ASN A 217 -9.08 -7.69 -15.57
C ASN A 217 -9.46 -6.40 -16.25
#